data_AF-A0A379TSK0-F1
#
_entry.id   AF-A0A379TSK0-F1
#
_cell.length_a   1.000
_cell.length_b   1.000
_cell.length_c   1.000
_cell.angle_alpha   90.00
_cell.angle_beta   90.00
_cell.angle_gamma   90.00
#
_symmetry.space_group_name_H-M   'P 1'
#
loop_
_entity.id
_entity.type
_entity.pdbx_description
1 polymer ?
#
loop_
_entity_poly.entity_id
_entity_poly.type
_entity_poly.pdbx_seq_one_letter_code
_entity_poly.pdbx_strand_id
1 'polypeptide(L)'
;MFLTLGIVLGSAWAYYELGWGGWWFWDPVENASFMPWLAGTALLHSLAVTEQRAGFKAWTLLLSICAFSLCLLGTFLVRSGVLVSVHAFASDPARGMFILAFMVLVTGGSLLLFAVRGHRVRSRVNNALWSRESLLLGNNVLLMAAMLVVLLGTLLPLVHKQLGLGSISVGEPFFNTMFSGLMVPFALLLGWGRWCAGAGTGRVKSERCCSPPLVSTLALSVLLPWLFQDRIAAMAVAGMAMACWIGVLAVAEAVQRVSRGARISLSYQGMVAAHLGLAVTITGIAFSQNYSVERDVRMRAGDSVTIHDYRFTFREVRDITGPNYRGGVAIIG
;
A
#
# COMPACT_ATOMS: atom_id res chain seq x y z
N MET A 1 8.05 -3.65 10.36
CA MET A 1 7.27 -4.61 11.17
C MET A 1 6.25 -3.88 12.05
N PHE A 2 6.67 -3.12 13.06
CA PHE A 2 5.72 -2.40 13.95
C PHE A 2 4.75 -1.48 13.21
N LEU A 3 5.22 -0.73 12.19
CA LEU A 3 4.34 0.09 11.35
C LEU A 3 3.26 -0.75 10.65
N THR A 4 3.63 -1.87 10.03
CA THR A 4 2.66 -2.79 9.40
C THR A 4 1.65 -3.33 10.40
N LEU A 5 2.09 -3.73 11.61
CA LEU A 5 1.19 -4.21 12.66
C LEU A 5 0.25 -3.10 13.13
N GLY A 6 0.76 -1.88 13.31
CA GLY A 6 -0.04 -0.72 13.67
C GLY A 6 -1.11 -0.40 12.61
N ILE A 7 -0.75 -0.47 11.33
CA ILE A 7 -1.70 -0.32 10.22
C ILE A 7 -2.76 -1.40 10.28
N VAL A 8 -2.39 -2.69 10.38
CA VAL A 8 -3.35 -3.80 10.43
C VAL A 8 -4.32 -3.68 11.62
N LEU A 9 -3.81 -3.34 12.81
CA LEU A 9 -4.64 -3.15 14.00
C LEU A 9 -5.56 -1.94 13.85
N GLY A 10 -5.06 -0.84 13.27
CA GLY A 10 -5.85 0.36 12.99
C GLY A 10 -6.96 0.09 11.99
N SER A 11 -6.65 -0.56 10.86
CA SER A 11 -7.64 -0.94 9.85
C SER A 11 -8.67 -1.92 10.39
N ALA A 12 -8.27 -2.88 11.23
CA ALA A 12 -9.21 -3.79 11.88
C ALA A 12 -10.19 -3.04 12.80
N TRP A 13 -9.67 -2.15 13.65
CA TRP A 13 -10.51 -1.32 14.52
C TRP A 13 -11.47 -0.45 13.69
N ALA A 14 -10.98 0.23 12.66
CA ALA A 14 -11.79 1.11 11.82
C ALA A 14 -12.90 0.34 11.10
N TYR A 15 -12.61 -0.86 10.60
CA TYR A 15 -13.60 -1.72 9.97
C TYR A 15 -14.72 -2.12 10.94
N TYR A 16 -14.39 -2.50 12.17
CA TYR A 16 -15.39 -2.92 13.16
C TYR A 16 -16.18 -1.74 13.76
N GLU A 17 -15.52 -0.62 14.01
CA GLU A 17 -16.12 0.50 14.76
C GLU A 17 -16.76 1.55 13.85
N LEU A 18 -16.15 1.83 12.70
CA LEU A 18 -16.63 2.83 11.75
C LEU A 18 -17.43 2.20 10.60
N GLY A 19 -17.38 0.88 10.45
CA GLY A 19 -18.23 0.12 9.54
C GLY A 19 -18.04 0.48 8.07
N TRP A 20 -16.89 1.01 7.66
CA TRP A 20 -16.70 1.37 6.25
C TRP A 20 -16.64 0.13 5.35
N GLY A 21 -17.19 0.26 4.15
CA GLY A 21 -16.99 -0.70 3.07
C GLY A 21 -15.61 -0.51 2.43
N GLY A 22 -14.98 -1.61 2.00
CA GLY A 22 -13.77 -1.58 1.17
C GLY A 22 -12.47 -1.95 1.88
N TRP A 23 -11.36 -1.76 1.17
CA TRP A 23 -10.02 -2.22 1.59
C TRP A 23 -9.17 -1.11 2.25
N TRP A 24 -9.45 0.15 1.93
CA TRP A 24 -8.77 1.33 2.46
C TRP A 24 -9.64 2.56 2.22
N PHE A 25 -9.90 3.35 3.26
CA PHE A 25 -10.85 4.47 3.17
C PHE A 25 -10.21 5.76 2.65
N TRP A 26 -8.88 5.79 2.60
CA TRP A 26 -8.11 6.96 2.17
C TRP A 26 -8.30 8.17 3.06
N ASP A 27 -8.61 7.94 4.34
CA ASP A 27 -8.68 8.97 5.35
C ASP A 27 -7.29 9.60 5.57
N PRO A 28 -7.19 10.89 5.94
CA PRO A 28 -5.90 11.52 6.15
C PRO A 28 -5.00 10.87 7.22
N VAL A 29 -5.58 10.25 8.26
CA VAL A 29 -4.83 9.58 9.33
C VAL A 29 -4.27 8.24 8.85
N GLU A 30 -5.06 7.46 8.13
CA GLU A 30 -4.63 6.27 7.40
C GLU A 30 -3.49 6.61 6.44
N ASN A 31 -3.70 7.61 5.58
CA ASN A 31 -2.70 8.06 4.61
C ASN A 31 -1.40 8.51 5.27
N ALA A 32 -1.49 9.18 6.43
CA ALA A 32 -0.34 9.58 7.24
C ALA A 32 0.54 8.39 7.66
N SER A 33 -0.08 7.23 7.94
CA SER A 33 0.66 6.00 8.25
C SER A 33 1.18 5.26 7.01
N PHE A 34 0.47 5.37 5.87
CA PHE A 34 0.81 4.66 4.65
C PHE A 34 2.01 5.27 3.89
N MET A 35 2.13 6.60 3.90
CA MET A 35 3.26 7.30 3.26
C MET A 35 4.65 6.83 3.74
N PRO A 36 4.96 6.81 5.06
CA PRO A 36 6.25 6.31 5.54
C PRO A 36 6.41 4.80 5.32
N TRP A 37 5.31 4.04 5.22
CA TRP A 37 5.36 2.61 4.87
C TRP A 37 5.87 2.38 3.44
N LEU A 38 5.39 3.17 2.48
CA LEU A 38 5.84 3.14 1.08
C LEU A 38 7.32 3.55 0.95
N ALA A 39 7.69 4.69 1.54
CA ALA A 39 9.07 5.18 1.53
C ALA A 39 10.02 4.21 2.27
N GLY A 40 9.59 3.65 3.40
CA GLY A 40 10.33 2.66 4.16
C GLY A 40 10.53 1.35 3.38
N THR A 41 9.54 0.92 2.60
CA THR A 41 9.67 -0.26 1.73
C THR A 41 10.72 0.00 0.64
N ALA A 42 10.71 1.17 0.00
CA ALA A 42 11.74 1.56 -0.95
C ALA A 42 13.14 1.61 -0.30
N LEU A 43 13.22 2.13 0.94
CA LEU A 43 14.45 2.18 1.71
C LEU A 43 15.03 0.78 1.98
N LEU A 44 14.21 -0.18 2.41
CA LEU A 44 14.66 -1.54 2.68
C LEU A 44 15.24 -2.22 1.43
N HIS A 45 14.62 -2.00 0.26
CA HIS A 45 15.15 -2.52 -1.01
C HIS A 45 16.45 -1.82 -1.41
N SER A 46 16.55 -0.50 -1.20
CA SER A 46 17.77 0.26 -1.48
C SER A 46 18.94 -0.12 -0.56
N LEU A 47 18.66 -0.37 0.72
CA LEU A 47 19.65 -0.83 1.71
C LEU A 47 20.27 -2.17 1.31
N ALA A 48 19.43 -3.14 0.88
CA ALA A 48 19.91 -4.44 0.43
C ALA A 48 20.92 -4.33 -0.73
N VAL A 49 20.70 -3.40 -1.67
CA VAL A 49 21.65 -3.14 -2.77
C VAL A 49 22.90 -2.41 -2.27
N THR A 50 22.72 -1.48 -1.34
CA THR A 50 23.83 -0.68 -0.77
C THR A 50 24.81 -1.58 0.00
N GLU A 51 24.32 -2.50 0.82
CA GLU A 51 25.14 -3.42 1.60
C GLU A 51 25.89 -4.42 0.70
N GLN A 52 25.22 -4.95 -0.33
CA GLN A 52 25.79 -6.02 -1.16
C GLN A 52 26.76 -5.50 -2.22
N ARG A 53 26.56 -4.29 -2.75
CA ARG A 53 27.30 -3.77 -3.91
C ARG A 53 27.87 -2.36 -3.74
N ALA A 54 27.73 -1.75 -2.55
CA ALA A 54 28.15 -0.38 -2.27
C ALA A 54 27.56 0.68 -3.24
N GLY A 55 26.48 0.35 -3.96
CA GLY A 55 25.73 1.24 -4.85
C GLY A 55 24.63 2.01 -4.12
N PHE A 56 24.03 3.01 -4.79
CA PHE A 56 22.87 3.77 -4.31
C PHE A 56 22.99 4.46 -2.94
N LYS A 57 24.21 4.67 -2.41
CA LYS A 57 24.41 5.27 -1.08
C LYS A 57 23.66 6.59 -0.88
N ALA A 58 23.74 7.50 -1.85
CA ALA A 58 23.04 8.78 -1.80
C ALA A 58 21.51 8.63 -1.84
N TRP A 59 20.99 7.71 -2.65
CA TRP A 59 19.56 7.42 -2.76
C TRP A 59 19.01 6.80 -1.48
N THR A 60 19.73 5.83 -0.92
CA THR A 60 19.41 5.22 0.38
C THR A 60 19.37 6.27 1.50
N LEU A 61 20.35 7.17 1.54
CA LEU A 61 20.38 8.25 2.54
C LEU A 61 19.19 9.20 2.38
N LEU A 62 18.84 9.58 1.15
CA LEU A 62 17.66 10.40 0.87
C LEU A 62 16.37 9.70 1.31
N LEU A 63 16.21 8.41 0.99
CA LEU A 63 15.06 7.61 1.41
C LEU A 63 14.94 7.51 2.94
N SER A 64 16.06 7.40 3.65
CA SER A 64 16.07 7.42 5.13
C SER A 64 15.56 8.76 5.68
N ILE A 65 16.04 9.88 5.11
CA ILE A 65 15.57 11.22 5.49
C ILE A 65 14.06 11.33 5.19
N CYS A 66 13.64 10.96 3.98
CA CYS A 66 12.23 11.02 3.58
C CYS A 66 11.32 10.16 4.47
N ALA A 67 11.67 8.90 4.73
CA ALA A 67 10.86 8.01 5.55
C ALA A 67 10.68 8.56 6.98
N PHE A 68 11.76 9.07 7.58
CA PHE A 68 11.70 9.69 8.91
C PHE A 68 10.89 10.99 8.90
N SER A 69 11.11 11.86 7.92
CA SER A 69 10.33 13.10 7.76
C SER A 69 8.85 12.83 7.55
N LEU A 70 8.47 11.77 6.84
CA LEU A 70 7.08 11.35 6.68
C LEU A 70 6.46 10.85 7.99
N CYS A 71 7.23 10.21 8.87
CA CYS A 71 6.76 9.89 10.23
C CYS A 71 6.48 11.14 11.07
N LEU A 72 7.35 12.16 10.97
CA LEU A 72 7.14 13.45 11.64
C LEU A 72 5.92 14.19 11.06
N LEU A 73 5.79 14.20 9.74
CA LEU A 73 4.64 14.77 9.06
C LEU A 73 3.36 14.06 9.49
N GLY A 74 3.33 12.73 9.49
CA GLY A 74 2.16 11.98 9.95
C GLY A 74 1.79 12.32 11.39
N THR A 75 2.78 12.40 12.29
CA THR A 75 2.56 12.83 13.68
C THR A 75 1.95 14.23 13.76
N PHE A 76 2.45 15.18 12.95
CA PHE A 76 1.90 16.52 12.85
C PHE A 76 0.45 16.51 12.34
N LEU A 77 0.17 15.79 11.25
CA LEU A 77 -1.15 15.73 10.63
C LEU A 77 -2.21 15.19 11.60
N VAL A 78 -1.88 14.13 12.35
CA VAL A 78 -2.84 13.48 13.26
C VAL A 78 -3.02 14.25 14.58
N ARG A 79 -2.01 15.01 15.03
CA ARG A 79 -2.04 15.68 16.36
C ARG A 79 -2.34 17.19 16.33
N SER A 80 -2.13 17.85 15.20
CA SER A 80 -2.30 19.30 15.09
C SER A 80 -3.75 19.78 15.02
N GLY A 81 -4.68 18.89 14.64
CA GLY A 81 -6.06 19.28 14.33
C GLY A 81 -6.20 20.08 13.02
N VAL A 82 -5.15 20.12 12.19
CA VAL A 82 -5.15 20.89 10.94
C VAL A 82 -6.02 20.23 9.85
N LEU A 83 -6.22 18.92 9.93
CA LEU A 83 -7.05 18.13 9.04
C LEU A 83 -8.30 17.65 9.78
N VAL A 84 -9.42 17.56 9.05
CA VAL A 84 -10.63 16.91 9.54
C VAL A 84 -10.50 15.42 9.23
N SER A 85 -10.54 14.58 10.26
CA SER A 85 -10.54 13.12 10.13
C SER A 85 -11.37 12.49 11.24
N VAL A 86 -12.07 11.42 10.91
CA VAL A 86 -12.82 10.58 11.86
C VAL A 86 -11.90 9.78 12.80
N HIS A 87 -10.63 9.62 12.43
CA HIS A 87 -9.59 8.94 13.22
C HIS A 87 -8.77 9.91 14.08
N ALA A 88 -9.08 11.21 14.05
CA ALA A 88 -8.34 12.19 14.82
C ALA A 88 -8.77 12.15 16.30
N PHE A 89 -7.83 11.80 17.18
CA PHE A 89 -8.03 11.80 18.63
C PHE A 89 -7.05 12.73 19.34
N ALA A 90 -7.51 13.44 20.36
CA ALA A 90 -6.70 14.31 21.23
C ALA A 90 -5.85 15.33 20.46
N SER A 91 -6.48 16.16 19.64
CA SER A 91 -5.85 17.27 18.92
C SER A 91 -5.57 18.45 19.86
N ASP A 92 -4.34 18.96 19.82
CA ASP A 92 -3.91 20.14 20.59
C ASP A 92 -3.06 21.04 19.69
N PRO A 93 -3.57 22.22 19.28
CA PRO A 93 -2.85 23.14 18.39
C PRO A 93 -1.47 23.55 18.92
N ALA A 94 -1.30 23.69 20.24
CA ALA A 94 -0.03 24.08 20.84
C ALA A 94 1.03 22.97 20.64
N ARG A 95 0.63 21.70 20.82
CA ARG A 95 1.50 20.55 20.52
C ARG A 95 1.76 20.44 19.02
N GLY A 96 0.76 20.71 18.19
CA GLY A 96 0.90 20.78 16.74
C GLY A 96 2.00 21.74 16.30
N MET A 97 2.04 22.94 16.86
CA MET A 97 3.08 23.94 16.57
C MET A 97 4.48 23.48 16.99
N PHE A 98 4.62 22.85 18.15
CA PHE A 98 5.90 22.26 18.57
C PHE A 98 6.38 21.18 17.59
N ILE A 99 5.49 20.27 17.20
CA ILE A 99 5.81 19.20 16.24
C ILE A 99 6.17 19.80 14.88
N LEU A 100 5.47 20.84 14.43
CA LEU A 100 5.78 21.54 13.17
C LEU A 100 7.18 22.16 13.21
N ALA A 101 7.52 22.89 14.27
CA ALA A 101 8.84 23.49 14.43
C ALA A 101 9.95 22.42 14.47
N PHE A 102 9.72 21.33 15.22
CA PHE A 102 10.63 20.19 15.26
C PHE A 102 10.79 19.52 13.88
N MET A 103 9.69 19.33 13.15
CA MET A 103 9.70 18.76 11.81
C MET A 103 10.48 19.62 10.83
N VAL A 104 10.28 20.94 10.83
CA VAL A 104 11.00 21.88 9.97
C VAL A 104 12.49 21.85 10.29
N LEU A 105 12.86 21.86 11.57
CA LEU A 105 14.26 21.83 12.00
C LEU A 105 14.95 20.52 11.58
N VAL A 106 14.34 19.38 11.85
CA VAL A 106 14.96 18.07 11.58
C VAL A 106 14.94 17.73 10.09
N THR A 107 13.82 17.96 9.40
CA THR A 107 13.71 17.71 7.95
C THR A 107 14.53 18.71 7.16
N GLY A 108 14.40 20.01 7.45
CA GLY A 108 15.19 21.05 6.80
C GLY A 108 16.68 20.89 7.05
N GLY A 109 17.08 20.62 8.30
CA GLY A 109 18.48 20.41 8.67
C GLY A 109 19.10 19.17 8.02
N SER A 110 18.37 18.05 7.97
CA SER A 110 18.86 16.81 7.33
C SER A 110 18.95 16.95 5.81
N LEU A 111 17.97 17.57 5.14
CA LEU A 111 18.01 17.85 3.71
C LEU A 111 19.09 18.86 3.35
N LEU A 112 19.29 19.92 4.16
CA LEU A 112 20.38 20.88 3.98
C LEU A 112 21.75 20.18 4.11
N LEU A 113 21.93 19.35 5.13
CA LEU A 113 23.15 18.58 5.31
C LEU A 113 23.40 17.64 4.13
N PHE A 114 22.35 16.98 3.63
CA PHE A 114 22.42 16.15 2.44
C PHE A 114 22.79 16.95 1.19
N ALA A 115 22.22 18.14 0.99
CA ALA A 115 22.55 19.01 -0.14
C ALA A 115 24.02 19.45 -0.10
N VAL A 116 24.52 19.85 1.08
CA VAL A 116 25.91 20.33 1.25
C VAL A 116 26.92 19.19 1.16
N ARG A 117 26.64 18.03 1.77
CA ARG A 117 27.61 16.92 1.89
C ARG A 117 27.36 15.73 0.96
N GLY A 118 26.26 15.73 0.20
CA GLY A 118 25.83 14.59 -0.61
C GLY A 118 26.84 14.17 -1.68
N HIS A 119 27.66 15.11 -2.17
CA HIS A 119 28.74 14.83 -3.12
C HIS A 119 29.76 13.81 -2.60
N ARG A 120 29.98 13.75 -1.27
CA ARG A 120 30.90 12.79 -0.62
C ARG A 120 30.36 11.35 -0.57
N VAL A 121 29.06 11.18 -0.81
CA VAL A 121 28.34 9.90 -0.69
C VAL A 121 28.04 9.30 -2.07
N ARG A 122 28.68 9.82 -3.14
CA ARG A 122 28.53 9.27 -4.49
C ARG A 122 29.15 7.88 -4.58
N SER A 123 28.36 6.91 -5.02
CA SER A 123 28.81 5.58 -5.45
C SER A 123 28.88 5.55 -6.98
N ARG A 124 29.89 4.88 -7.56
CA ARG A 124 29.84 4.53 -8.99
C ARG A 124 28.69 3.57 -9.22
N VAL A 125 27.82 3.88 -10.17
CA VAL A 125 26.73 2.99 -10.57
C VAL A 125 27.01 2.54 -12.00
N ASN A 126 27.17 1.23 -12.20
CA ASN A 126 27.21 0.65 -13.55
C ASN A 126 25.76 0.45 -14.01
N ASN A 127 25.24 1.41 -14.76
CA ASN A 127 23.85 1.44 -15.22
C ASN A 127 23.73 0.80 -16.60
N ALA A 128 23.60 -0.53 -16.65
CA ALA A 128 22.95 -1.15 -17.80
C ALA A 128 21.44 -0.94 -17.66
N LEU A 129 20.77 -0.49 -18.73
CA LEU A 129 19.33 -0.16 -18.70
C LEU A 129 18.45 -1.34 -18.24
N TRP A 130 18.90 -2.58 -18.49
CA TRP A 130 18.18 -3.82 -18.16
C TRP A 130 18.92 -4.69 -17.13
N SER A 131 19.50 -4.08 -16.09
CA SER A 131 20.07 -4.81 -14.96
C SER A 131 19.07 -5.01 -13.82
N ARG A 132 19.36 -5.96 -12.93
CA ARG A 132 18.60 -6.15 -11.68
C ARG A 132 18.58 -4.87 -10.84
N GLU A 133 19.71 -4.16 -10.80
CA GLU A 133 19.85 -2.90 -10.08
C GLU A 133 18.94 -1.80 -10.68
N SER A 134 18.84 -1.71 -12.00
CA SER A 134 17.95 -0.76 -12.69
C SER A 134 16.47 -1.08 -12.44
N LEU A 135 16.08 -2.35 -12.41
CA LEU A 135 14.71 -2.78 -12.09
C LEU A 135 14.35 -2.50 -10.62
N LEU A 136 15.28 -2.74 -9.69
CA LEU A 136 15.11 -2.39 -8.28
C LEU A 136 14.98 -0.87 -8.08
N LEU A 137 15.79 -0.08 -8.79
CA LEU A 137 15.68 1.37 -8.77
C LEU A 137 14.33 1.83 -9.35
N GLY A 138 13.88 1.25 -10.46
CA GLY A 138 12.57 1.54 -11.06
C GLY A 138 11.42 1.29 -10.08
N ASN A 139 11.44 0.16 -9.36
CA ASN A 139 10.45 -0.11 -8.31
C ASN A 139 10.50 0.89 -7.16
N ASN A 140 11.69 1.29 -6.73
CA ASN A 140 11.82 2.33 -5.71
C ASN A 140 11.23 3.66 -6.18
N VAL A 141 11.46 4.05 -7.44
CA VAL A 141 10.88 5.27 -8.02
C VAL A 141 9.36 5.17 -8.05
N LEU A 142 8.78 4.03 -8.44
CA LEU A 142 7.32 3.84 -8.45
C LEU A 142 6.72 3.87 -7.03
N LEU A 143 7.39 3.30 -6.03
CA LEU A 143 6.97 3.41 -4.63
C LEU A 143 6.98 4.86 -4.14
N MET A 144 8.00 5.63 -4.51
CA MET A 144 8.08 7.05 -4.18
C MET A 144 7.03 7.87 -4.93
N ALA A 145 6.74 7.54 -6.20
CA ALA A 145 5.65 8.17 -6.95
C ALA A 145 4.29 7.88 -6.31
N ALA A 146 4.04 6.64 -5.87
CA ALA A 146 2.83 6.27 -5.16
C ALA A 146 2.72 7.03 -3.82
N MET A 147 3.82 7.14 -3.07
CA MET A 147 3.86 7.96 -1.86
C MET A 147 3.52 9.42 -2.15
N LEU A 148 4.07 10.00 -3.23
CA LEU A 148 3.79 11.38 -3.63
C LEU A 148 2.32 11.58 -4.00
N VAL A 149 1.68 10.62 -4.68
CA VAL A 149 0.24 10.68 -4.96
C VAL A 149 -0.56 10.75 -3.66
N VAL A 150 -0.23 9.90 -2.68
CA VAL A 150 -0.90 9.89 -1.37
C VAL A 150 -0.67 11.21 -0.63
N LEU A 151 0.58 11.70 -0.62
CA LEU A 151 0.96 12.97 0.00
C LEU A 151 0.20 14.15 -0.61
N LEU A 152 0.20 14.25 -1.94
CA LEU A 152 -0.47 15.33 -2.65
C LEU A 152 -1.99 15.26 -2.45
N GLY A 153 -2.60 14.09 -2.60
CA GLY A 153 -4.04 13.93 -2.38
C GLY A 153 -4.46 14.29 -0.94
N THR A 154 -3.60 14.00 0.05
CA THR A 154 -3.85 14.31 1.46
C THR A 154 -3.66 15.79 1.79
N LEU A 155 -2.62 16.43 1.23
CA LEU A 155 -2.28 17.82 1.54
C LEU A 155 -3.01 18.84 0.67
N LEU A 156 -3.49 18.47 -0.52
CA LEU A 156 -4.14 19.40 -1.45
C LEU A 156 -5.37 20.10 -0.84
N PRO A 157 -6.31 19.40 -0.17
CA PRO A 157 -7.41 20.05 0.55
C PRO A 157 -6.96 21.09 1.58
N LEU A 158 -5.87 20.78 2.30
CA LEU A 158 -5.31 21.67 3.32
C LEU A 158 -4.74 22.94 2.67
N VAL A 159 -3.95 22.79 1.61
CA VAL A 159 -3.38 23.93 0.89
C VAL A 159 -4.47 24.84 0.33
N HIS A 160 -5.51 24.24 -0.28
CA HIS A 160 -6.62 24.99 -0.87
C HIS A 160 -7.38 25.83 0.18
N LYS A 161 -7.59 25.24 1.37
CA LYS A 161 -8.21 25.92 2.51
C LYS A 161 -7.35 27.08 3.02
N GLN A 162 -6.03 26.90 3.13
CA GLN A 162 -5.12 27.94 3.64
C GLN A 162 -4.89 29.09 2.64
N LEU A 163 -5.02 28.83 1.34
CA LEU A 163 -4.96 29.86 0.30
C LEU A 163 -6.27 30.64 0.12
N GLY A 164 -7.33 30.30 0.88
CA GLY A 164 -8.64 30.94 0.75
C GLY A 164 -9.40 30.57 -0.52
N LEU A 165 -8.99 29.50 -1.21
CA LEU A 165 -9.62 29.03 -2.45
C LEU A 165 -10.90 28.21 -2.19
N GLY A 166 -11.21 27.91 -0.93
CA GLY A 166 -12.37 27.12 -0.49
C GLY A 166 -11.98 25.72 0.01
N SER A 167 -12.96 24.93 0.42
CA SER A 167 -12.75 23.54 0.84
C SER A 167 -13.03 22.58 -0.32
N ILE A 168 -12.02 21.83 -0.72
CA ILE A 168 -12.15 20.69 -1.63
C ILE A 168 -12.02 19.40 -0.83
N SER A 169 -12.59 18.31 -1.34
CA SER A 169 -12.39 16.98 -0.79
C SER A 169 -11.82 16.07 -1.88
N VAL A 170 -10.79 15.31 -1.54
CA VAL A 170 -10.19 14.30 -2.42
C VAL A 170 -10.58 12.94 -1.84
N GLY A 171 -11.50 12.25 -2.52
CA GLY A 171 -12.03 10.95 -2.07
C GLY A 171 -11.31 9.76 -2.70
N GLU A 172 -11.73 8.57 -2.27
CA GLU A 172 -11.26 7.26 -2.74
C GLU A 172 -11.09 7.15 -4.27
N PRO A 173 -12.01 7.62 -5.14
CA PRO A 173 -11.88 7.43 -6.59
C PRO A 173 -10.59 8.00 -7.19
N PHE A 174 -10.11 9.14 -6.67
CA PHE A 174 -8.85 9.75 -7.09
C PHE A 174 -7.67 8.83 -6.74
N PHE A 175 -7.60 8.40 -5.47
CA PHE A 175 -6.51 7.56 -4.99
C PHE A 175 -6.50 6.22 -5.70
N ASN A 176 -7.64 5.53 -5.80
CA ASN A 176 -7.73 4.23 -6.46
C ASN A 176 -7.27 4.30 -7.93
N THR A 177 -7.69 5.32 -8.67
CA THR A 177 -7.32 5.47 -10.09
C THR A 177 -5.81 5.68 -10.24
N MET A 178 -5.25 6.64 -9.50
CA MET A 178 -3.82 6.97 -9.57
C MET A 178 -2.95 5.82 -9.06
N PHE A 179 -3.34 5.19 -7.95
CA PHE A 179 -2.60 4.10 -7.34
C PHE A 179 -2.62 2.86 -8.24
N SER A 180 -3.78 2.50 -8.81
CA SER A 180 -3.88 1.38 -9.75
C SER A 180 -2.97 1.57 -10.97
N GLY A 181 -2.93 2.78 -11.54
CA GLY A 181 -2.05 3.11 -12.65
C GLY A 181 -0.56 2.94 -12.35
N LEU A 182 -0.15 3.18 -11.10
CA LEU A 182 1.23 3.00 -10.64
C LEU A 182 1.56 1.57 -10.21
N MET A 183 0.60 0.85 -9.65
CA MET A 183 0.82 -0.52 -9.15
C MET A 183 0.99 -1.54 -10.27
N VAL A 184 0.37 -1.34 -11.43
CA VAL A 184 0.55 -2.21 -12.60
C VAL A 184 2.01 -2.28 -13.07
N PRO A 185 2.68 -1.16 -13.43
CA PRO A 185 4.09 -1.21 -13.82
C PRO A 185 4.99 -1.66 -12.66
N PHE A 186 4.64 -1.35 -11.40
CA PHE A 186 5.37 -1.80 -10.23
C PHE A 186 5.37 -3.32 -10.10
N ALA A 187 4.19 -3.96 -10.20
CA ALA A 187 4.07 -5.41 -10.14
C ALA A 187 4.83 -6.10 -11.29
N LEU A 188 4.75 -5.53 -12.50
CA LEU A 188 5.49 -6.05 -13.66
C LEU A 188 7.00 -6.03 -13.43
N LEU A 189 7.56 -4.88 -13.03
CA LEU A 189 9.00 -4.74 -12.73
C LEU A 189 9.44 -5.65 -11.57
N LEU A 190 8.60 -5.80 -10.55
CA LEU A 190 8.87 -6.67 -9.41
C LEU A 190 9.06 -8.13 -9.83
N GLY A 191 8.13 -8.69 -10.60
CA GLY A 191 8.27 -10.07 -11.08
C GLY A 191 9.38 -10.22 -12.13
N TRP A 192 9.55 -9.25 -13.03
CA TRP A 192 10.63 -9.27 -14.03
C TRP A 192 12.02 -9.30 -13.37
N GLY A 193 12.22 -8.55 -12.29
CA GLY A 193 13.46 -8.57 -11.51
C GLY A 193 13.81 -9.96 -10.97
N ARG A 194 12.81 -10.75 -10.56
CA ARG A 194 12.99 -12.13 -10.09
C ARG A 194 13.24 -13.11 -11.22
N TRP A 195 12.53 -12.91 -12.33
CA TRP A 195 12.69 -13.68 -13.56
C TRP A 195 14.14 -13.68 -14.04
N CYS A 196 14.73 -12.48 -14.16
CA CYS A 196 16.11 -12.32 -14.59
C CYS A 196 17.11 -12.93 -13.59
N ALA A 197 16.78 -12.93 -12.29
CA ALA A 197 17.64 -13.51 -11.26
C ALA A 197 17.66 -15.05 -11.29
N GLY A 198 16.55 -15.71 -11.68
CA GLY A 198 16.43 -17.17 -11.74
C GLY A 198 17.03 -17.81 -13.00
N ALA A 199 17.10 -17.07 -14.11
CA ALA A 199 17.44 -17.62 -15.43
C ALA A 199 18.90 -18.11 -15.59
N GLY A 200 19.84 -17.64 -14.76
CA GLY A 200 21.27 -17.92 -14.96
C GLY A 200 21.81 -17.32 -16.27
N THR A 201 23.13 -17.15 -16.37
CA THR A 201 23.80 -16.41 -17.46
C THR A 201 23.83 -17.11 -18.84
N GLY A 202 22.99 -18.14 -19.06
CA GLY A 202 23.00 -18.95 -20.29
C GLY A 202 21.76 -18.73 -21.17
N ARG A 203 21.96 -18.21 -22.39
CA ARG A 203 20.90 -17.92 -23.39
C ARG A 203 19.96 -19.09 -23.71
N VAL A 204 20.42 -20.35 -23.62
CA VAL A 204 19.67 -21.53 -24.10
C VAL A 204 18.79 -22.19 -23.00
N LYS A 205 18.99 -21.87 -21.71
CA LYS A 205 18.11 -22.35 -20.62
C LYS A 205 16.94 -21.40 -20.31
N SER A 206 16.94 -20.21 -20.92
CA SER A 206 16.02 -19.10 -20.64
C SER A 206 14.68 -19.16 -21.37
N GLU A 207 14.45 -20.10 -22.29
CA GLU A 207 13.17 -20.14 -23.04
C GLU A 207 12.23 -21.22 -22.51
N ARG A 208 12.73 -22.42 -22.21
CA ARG A 208 11.91 -23.54 -21.69
C ARG A 208 11.63 -23.50 -20.20
N CYS A 209 12.47 -22.84 -19.41
CA CYS A 209 12.25 -22.64 -17.97
C CYS A 209 11.31 -21.44 -17.69
N CYS A 210 10.92 -20.73 -18.74
CA CYS A 210 10.33 -19.40 -18.70
C CYS A 210 8.87 -19.38 -19.18
N SER A 211 8.41 -20.31 -20.03
CA SER A 211 6.96 -20.36 -20.33
C SER A 211 6.04 -20.72 -19.14
N PRO A 212 6.41 -21.61 -18.17
CA PRO A 212 5.44 -22.09 -17.19
C PRO A 212 4.89 -21.02 -16.22
N PRO A 213 5.72 -20.11 -15.65
CA PRO A 213 5.20 -19.05 -14.76
C PRO A 213 4.32 -18.03 -15.48
N LEU A 214 4.67 -17.65 -16.71
CA LEU A 214 3.84 -16.72 -17.51
C LEU A 214 2.48 -17.33 -17.83
N VAL A 215 2.48 -18.58 -18.30
CA VAL A 215 1.25 -19.30 -18.64
C VAL A 215 0.39 -19.52 -17.41
N SER A 216 0.98 -19.91 -16.27
CA SER A 216 0.23 -20.10 -15.03
C SER A 216 -0.29 -18.79 -14.47
N THR A 217 0.46 -17.69 -14.54
CA THR A 217 -0.05 -16.36 -14.17
C THR A 217 -1.27 -15.98 -15.02
N LEU A 218 -1.19 -16.14 -16.34
CA LEU A 218 -2.30 -15.77 -17.24
C LEU A 218 -3.51 -16.69 -17.06
N ALA A 219 -3.28 -17.98 -16.85
CA ALA A 219 -4.36 -18.94 -16.59
C ALA A 219 -5.06 -18.64 -15.26
N LEU A 220 -4.29 -18.46 -14.18
CA LEU A 220 -4.83 -18.22 -12.84
C LEU A 220 -5.52 -16.87 -12.72
N SER A 221 -5.07 -15.84 -13.46
CA SER A 221 -5.68 -14.51 -13.40
C SER A 221 -7.12 -14.48 -13.91
N VAL A 222 -7.49 -15.39 -14.81
CA VAL A 222 -8.85 -15.54 -15.36
C VAL A 222 -9.61 -16.66 -14.62
N LEU A 223 -8.95 -17.79 -14.36
CA LEU A 223 -9.56 -18.97 -13.74
C LEU A 223 -10.10 -18.67 -12.34
N LEU A 224 -9.35 -17.91 -11.52
CA LEU A 224 -9.75 -17.64 -10.14
C LEU A 224 -11.01 -16.75 -10.07
N PRO A 225 -11.10 -15.59 -10.76
CA PRO A 225 -12.35 -14.84 -10.86
C PRO A 225 -13.51 -15.69 -11.39
N TRP A 226 -13.27 -16.52 -12.40
CA TRP A 226 -14.30 -17.39 -12.98
C TRP A 226 -14.80 -18.47 -12.01
N LEU A 227 -13.93 -19.03 -11.16
CA LEU A 227 -14.30 -20.07 -10.20
C LEU A 227 -15.08 -19.52 -9.00
N PHE A 228 -14.75 -18.30 -8.57
CA PHE A 228 -15.27 -17.73 -7.32
C PHE A 228 -16.44 -16.75 -7.52
N GLN A 229 -16.72 -16.28 -8.73
CA GLN A 229 -17.67 -15.19 -8.98
C GLN A 229 -18.48 -15.43 -10.25
N ASP A 230 -19.73 -14.96 -10.26
CA ASP A 230 -20.65 -15.13 -11.40
C ASP A 230 -20.28 -14.29 -12.63
N ARG A 231 -19.49 -13.22 -12.42
CA ARG A 231 -19.04 -12.31 -13.47
C ARG A 231 -17.54 -12.10 -13.40
N ILE A 232 -16.89 -12.01 -14.55
CA ILE A 232 -15.46 -11.70 -14.63
C ILE A 232 -15.30 -10.19 -14.84
N ALA A 233 -14.84 -9.49 -13.81
CA ALA A 233 -14.50 -8.07 -13.93
C ALA A 233 -13.06 -7.89 -14.46
N ALA A 234 -12.86 -7.03 -15.46
CA ALA A 234 -11.54 -6.81 -16.07
C ALA A 234 -10.48 -6.32 -15.05
N MET A 235 -10.87 -5.43 -14.13
CA MET A 235 -9.99 -4.94 -13.08
C MET A 235 -9.66 -6.03 -12.04
N ALA A 236 -10.57 -6.96 -11.77
CA ALA A 236 -10.28 -8.12 -10.94
C ALA A 236 -9.24 -9.04 -11.61
N VAL A 237 -9.37 -9.29 -12.92
CA VAL A 237 -8.38 -10.06 -13.69
C VAL A 237 -7.02 -9.35 -13.69
N ALA A 238 -6.98 -8.03 -13.85
CA ALA A 238 -5.73 -7.26 -13.78
C ALA A 238 -5.07 -7.36 -12.40
N GLY A 239 -5.86 -7.20 -11.32
CA GLY A 239 -5.40 -7.42 -9.95
C GLY A 239 -4.85 -8.83 -9.73
N MET A 240 -5.57 -9.85 -10.20
CA MET A 240 -5.13 -11.24 -10.11
C MET A 240 -3.91 -11.53 -10.96
N ALA A 241 -3.76 -10.91 -12.13
CA ALA A 241 -2.56 -11.02 -12.93
C ALA A 241 -1.34 -10.50 -12.16
N MET A 242 -1.45 -9.35 -11.50
CA MET A 242 -0.38 -8.83 -10.63
C MET A 242 -0.08 -9.76 -9.45
N ALA A 243 -1.10 -10.23 -8.74
CA ALA A 243 -0.93 -11.11 -7.58
C ALA A 243 -0.30 -12.45 -7.97
N CYS A 244 -0.82 -13.10 -9.01
CA CYS A 244 -0.27 -14.36 -9.52
C CYS A 244 1.14 -14.18 -10.09
N TRP A 245 1.42 -13.06 -10.77
CA TRP A 245 2.76 -12.76 -11.29
C TRP A 245 3.80 -12.74 -10.16
N ILE A 246 3.50 -12.03 -9.08
CA ILE A 246 4.40 -11.92 -7.92
C ILE A 246 4.48 -13.26 -7.17
N GLY A 247 3.33 -13.88 -6.91
CA GLY A 247 3.23 -15.09 -6.10
C GLY A 247 3.86 -16.31 -6.77
N VAL A 248 3.49 -16.58 -8.03
CA VAL A 248 4.02 -17.72 -8.80
C VAL A 248 5.53 -17.59 -8.95
N LEU A 249 6.06 -16.40 -9.25
CA LEU A 249 7.51 -16.21 -9.40
C LEU A 249 8.26 -16.34 -8.08
N ALA A 250 7.68 -15.88 -6.97
CA ALA A 250 8.26 -16.07 -5.65
C ALA A 250 8.35 -17.57 -5.28
N VAL A 251 7.28 -18.34 -5.54
CA VAL A 251 7.26 -19.80 -5.30
C VAL A 251 8.19 -20.53 -6.25
N ALA A 252 8.15 -20.24 -7.55
CA ALA A 252 8.98 -20.91 -8.56
C ALA A 252 10.48 -20.74 -8.26
N GLU A 253 10.90 -19.52 -7.89
CA GLU A 253 12.30 -19.28 -7.50
C GLU A 253 12.67 -20.04 -6.21
N ALA A 254 11.79 -20.04 -5.20
CA ALA A 254 12.03 -20.76 -3.96
C ALA A 254 12.16 -22.28 -4.19
N VAL A 255 11.26 -22.87 -4.98
CA VAL A 255 11.30 -24.30 -5.35
C VAL A 255 12.57 -24.61 -6.12
N GLN A 256 12.95 -23.79 -7.10
CA GLN A 256 14.17 -24.00 -7.88
C GLN A 256 15.41 -23.94 -6.97
N ARG A 257 15.46 -23.01 -6.02
CA ARG A 257 16.57 -22.87 -5.08
C ARG A 257 16.71 -24.08 -4.15
N VAL A 258 15.59 -24.59 -3.63
CA VAL A 258 15.55 -25.81 -2.80
C VAL A 258 15.95 -27.05 -3.61
N SER A 259 15.42 -27.20 -4.84
CA SER A 259 15.74 -28.33 -5.71
C SER A 259 17.23 -28.42 -6.07
N ARG A 260 17.94 -27.27 -6.09
CA ARG A 260 19.39 -27.18 -6.28
C ARG A 260 20.20 -27.44 -5.00
N GLY A 261 19.56 -27.83 -3.90
CA GLY A 261 20.20 -28.13 -2.62
C GLY A 261 20.74 -26.90 -1.88
N ALA A 262 20.31 -25.68 -2.24
CA ALA A 262 20.81 -24.47 -1.61
C ALA A 262 20.18 -24.28 -0.22
N ARG A 263 21.01 -23.96 0.78
CA ARG A 263 20.53 -23.59 2.12
C ARG A 263 19.70 -22.30 2.05
N ILE A 264 18.53 -22.32 2.67
CA ILE A 264 17.66 -21.16 2.77
C ILE A 264 17.97 -20.40 4.06
N SER A 265 18.36 -19.14 3.96
CA SER A 265 18.52 -18.26 5.13
C SER A 265 17.18 -17.70 5.61
N LEU A 266 17.09 -17.35 6.90
CA LEU A 266 15.90 -16.68 7.46
C LEU A 266 15.56 -15.38 6.72
N SER A 267 16.57 -14.61 6.32
CA SER A 267 16.39 -13.40 5.50
C SER A 267 15.71 -13.70 4.16
N TYR A 268 16.07 -14.81 3.50
CA TYR A 268 15.42 -15.22 2.26
C TYR A 268 13.96 -15.65 2.50
N GLN A 269 13.68 -16.39 3.57
CA GLN A 269 12.32 -16.77 3.93
C GLN A 269 11.45 -15.54 4.20
N GLY A 270 11.96 -14.57 4.97
CA GLY A 270 11.27 -13.31 5.23
C GLY A 270 10.99 -12.51 3.96
N MET A 271 11.94 -12.50 3.01
CA MET A 271 11.75 -11.86 1.71
C MET A 271 10.65 -12.56 0.89
N VAL A 272 10.64 -13.90 0.80
CA VAL A 272 9.60 -14.65 0.08
C VAL A 272 8.24 -14.43 0.74
N ALA A 273 8.17 -14.53 2.07
CA ALA A 273 6.94 -14.30 2.84
C ALA A 273 6.39 -12.88 2.61
N ALA A 274 7.23 -11.85 2.56
CA ALA A 274 6.80 -10.49 2.29
C ALA A 274 6.18 -10.32 0.88
N HIS A 275 6.76 -10.96 -0.14
CA HIS A 275 6.22 -10.89 -1.51
C HIS A 275 4.94 -11.72 -1.68
N LEU A 276 4.84 -12.88 -1.02
CA LEU A 276 3.59 -13.65 -0.96
C LEU A 276 2.51 -12.88 -0.22
N GLY A 277 2.86 -12.20 0.88
CA GLY A 277 1.96 -11.29 1.59
C GLY A 277 1.41 -10.19 0.68
N LEU A 278 2.27 -9.57 -0.13
CA LEU A 278 1.84 -8.58 -1.13
C LEU A 278 0.87 -9.18 -2.16
N ALA A 279 1.13 -10.40 -2.66
CA ALA A 279 0.20 -11.09 -3.58
C ALA A 279 -1.17 -11.36 -2.93
N VAL A 280 -1.19 -11.76 -1.66
CA VAL A 280 -2.43 -11.94 -0.88
C VAL A 280 -3.17 -10.61 -0.72
N THR A 281 -2.45 -9.53 -0.38
CA THR A 281 -3.04 -8.19 -0.26
C THR A 281 -3.67 -7.74 -1.58
N ILE A 282 -2.96 -7.85 -2.71
CA ILE A 282 -3.49 -7.47 -4.03
C ILE A 282 -4.73 -8.31 -4.38
N THR A 283 -4.73 -9.61 -4.06
CA THR A 283 -5.91 -10.47 -4.26
C THR A 283 -7.11 -9.97 -3.46
N GLY A 284 -6.91 -9.66 -2.18
CA GLY A 284 -7.96 -9.10 -1.31
C GLY A 284 -8.53 -7.79 -1.84
N ILE A 285 -7.66 -6.87 -2.28
CA ILE A 285 -8.07 -5.59 -2.88
C ILE A 285 -8.86 -5.82 -4.16
N ALA A 286 -8.35 -6.67 -5.07
CA ALA A 286 -8.98 -6.93 -6.36
C ALA A 286 -10.39 -7.51 -6.21
N PHE A 287 -10.59 -8.43 -5.26
CA PHE A 287 -11.91 -9.00 -4.99
C PHE A 287 -12.83 -8.01 -4.27
N SER A 288 -12.33 -7.37 -3.20
CA SER A 288 -13.11 -6.41 -2.41
C SER A 288 -13.59 -5.22 -3.25
N GLN A 289 -12.81 -4.73 -4.21
CA GLN A 289 -13.23 -3.58 -5.01
C GLN A 289 -14.22 -3.93 -6.12
N ASN A 290 -14.19 -5.15 -6.65
CA ASN A 290 -14.96 -5.52 -7.84
C ASN A 290 -16.24 -6.31 -7.54
N TYR A 291 -16.29 -6.98 -6.38
CA TYR A 291 -17.36 -7.90 -6.02
C TYR A 291 -18.09 -7.55 -4.73
N SER A 292 -17.60 -6.61 -3.92
CA SER A 292 -18.37 -6.11 -2.78
C SER A 292 -19.59 -5.32 -3.25
N VAL A 293 -20.71 -5.51 -2.56
CA VAL A 293 -21.96 -4.79 -2.80
C VAL A 293 -22.27 -3.95 -1.57
N GLU A 294 -22.29 -2.64 -1.76
CA GLU A 294 -22.65 -1.66 -0.74
C GLU A 294 -23.85 -0.86 -1.22
N ARG A 295 -24.82 -0.62 -0.33
CA ARG A 295 -26.04 0.13 -0.63
C ARG A 295 -26.44 1.01 0.55
N ASP A 296 -26.34 2.31 0.35
CA ASP A 296 -26.91 3.30 1.25
C ASP A 296 -28.40 3.51 0.92
N VAL A 297 -29.27 3.00 1.78
CA VAL A 297 -30.72 3.13 1.65
C VAL A 297 -31.31 3.82 2.87
N ARG A 298 -32.15 4.83 2.62
CA ARG A 298 -32.96 5.42 3.68
C ARG A 298 -34.23 4.60 3.85
N MET A 299 -34.38 3.96 5.01
CA MET A 299 -35.50 3.07 5.31
C MET A 299 -36.38 3.62 6.44
N ARG A 300 -37.68 3.41 6.33
CA ARG A 300 -38.67 3.55 7.41
C ARG A 300 -39.05 2.19 7.96
N ALA A 301 -39.57 2.16 9.18
CA ALA A 301 -40.09 0.93 9.79
C ALA A 301 -41.10 0.25 8.86
N GLY A 302 -40.86 -1.02 8.54
CA GLY A 302 -41.62 -1.82 7.57
C GLY A 302 -41.01 -1.89 6.17
N ASP A 303 -40.09 -0.98 5.81
CA ASP A 303 -39.40 -1.02 4.52
C ASP A 303 -38.52 -2.26 4.41
N SER A 304 -38.34 -2.75 3.18
CA SER A 304 -37.47 -3.88 2.91
C SER A 304 -36.58 -3.61 1.72
N VAL A 305 -35.31 -3.98 1.83
CA VAL A 305 -34.34 -3.93 0.75
C VAL A 305 -33.87 -5.35 0.45
N THR A 306 -33.72 -5.68 -0.83
CA THR A 306 -33.19 -6.97 -1.26
C THR A 306 -31.78 -6.77 -1.78
N ILE A 307 -30.84 -7.57 -1.28
CA ILE A 307 -29.45 -7.64 -1.72
C ILE A 307 -29.18 -9.10 -2.06
N HIS A 308 -29.01 -9.39 -3.35
CA HIS A 308 -28.99 -10.77 -3.88
C HIS A 308 -30.20 -11.57 -3.38
N ASP A 309 -29.97 -12.72 -2.74
CA ASP A 309 -31.01 -13.62 -2.25
C ASP A 309 -31.51 -13.25 -0.84
N TYR A 310 -30.94 -12.20 -0.23
CA TYR A 310 -31.30 -11.77 1.12
C TYR A 310 -32.25 -10.58 1.08
N ARG A 311 -33.36 -10.70 1.81
CA ARG A 311 -34.31 -9.62 2.04
C ARG A 311 -34.15 -9.11 3.45
N PHE A 312 -33.66 -7.88 3.58
CA PHE A 312 -33.51 -7.19 4.86
C PHE A 312 -34.75 -6.31 5.09
N THR A 313 -35.48 -6.57 6.16
CA THR A 313 -36.63 -5.76 6.57
C THR A 313 -36.27 -4.95 7.78
N PHE A 314 -36.31 -3.63 7.67
CA PHE A 314 -36.10 -2.74 8.80
C PHE A 314 -37.39 -2.68 9.62
N ARG A 315 -37.41 -3.26 10.83
CA ARG A 315 -38.63 -3.39 11.62
C ARG A 315 -38.88 -2.16 12.47
N GLU A 316 -37.96 -1.85 13.36
CA GLU A 316 -38.08 -0.76 14.32
C GLU A 316 -36.72 -0.39 14.94
N VAL A 317 -36.67 0.74 15.63
CA VAL A 317 -35.56 1.11 16.52
C VAL A 317 -36.06 1.03 17.96
N ARG A 318 -35.34 0.32 18.82
CA ARG A 318 -35.61 0.27 20.26
C ARG A 318 -34.54 1.03 21.02
N ASP A 319 -34.95 1.83 21.99
CA ASP A 319 -34.00 2.41 22.94
C ASP A 319 -33.48 1.32 23.88
N ILE A 320 -32.16 1.31 24.08
CA ILE A 320 -31.48 0.44 25.02
C ILE A 320 -30.71 1.26 26.03
N THR A 321 -30.70 0.80 27.27
CA THR A 321 -29.84 1.34 28.33
C THR A 321 -28.90 0.22 28.76
N GLY A 322 -27.62 0.39 28.44
CA GLY A 322 -26.55 -0.50 28.86
C GLY A 322 -25.96 -0.10 30.22
N PRO A 323 -24.96 -0.85 30.72
CA PRO A 323 -24.33 -0.60 32.03
C PRO A 323 -23.71 0.80 32.16
N ASN A 324 -23.25 1.37 31.05
CA ASN A 324 -22.52 2.63 30.99
C ASN A 324 -22.86 3.47 29.74
N TYR A 325 -23.96 3.17 29.03
CA TYR A 325 -24.37 3.92 27.84
C TYR A 325 -25.90 3.88 27.64
N ARG A 326 -26.43 4.85 26.90
CA ARG A 326 -27.77 4.82 26.31
C ARG A 326 -27.62 4.85 24.80
N GLY A 327 -28.41 4.07 24.08
CA GLY A 327 -28.33 3.99 22.62
C GLY A 327 -29.63 3.50 22.01
N GLY A 328 -29.70 3.49 20.67
CA GLY A 328 -30.78 2.86 19.92
C GLY A 328 -30.28 1.61 19.21
N VAL A 329 -31.07 0.54 19.22
CA VAL A 329 -30.80 -0.68 18.44
C VAL A 329 -31.83 -0.79 17.33
N ALA A 330 -31.34 -0.85 16.09
CA ALA A 330 -32.15 -1.18 14.93
C ALA A 330 -32.40 -2.70 14.88
N ILE A 331 -33.68 -3.10 14.79
CA ILE A 331 -34.05 -4.49 14.54
C ILE A 331 -34.23 -4.70 13.04
N ILE A 332 -33.35 -5.51 12.46
CA ILE A 332 -33.39 -5.94 11.07
C ILE A 332 -33.70 -7.43 11.07
N GLY A 333 -34.58 -7.87 10.18
CA GLY A 333 -34.80 -9.29 9.93
C GLY A 333 -35.70 -9.49 8.75
#